data_AF-A0A8J4B759-F1
#
_entry.id   AF-A0A8J4B759-F1
#
_cell.length_a   1.000
_cell.length_b   1.000
_cell.length_c   1.000
_cell.angle_alpha   90.00
_cell.angle_beta   90.00
_cell.angle_gamma   90.00
#
_symmetry.space_group_name_H-M   'P 1'
#
loop_
_entity.id
_entity.type
_entity.pdbx_description
1 polymer ?
#
loop_
_entity_poly.entity_id
_entity_poly.type
_entity_poly.pdbx_seq_one_letter_code
_entity_poly.pdbx_strand_id
1 'polypeptide(L)'
;MAPFLDPPLPAVIPRTYSNEQYVPYPDESFVLPALIKFGGEPEVDDQGRILYRFPALQKTGVQQRQPSRSSSAIWDVPLEQSWELTAADAGQVAGIILLGLVNLFGVGWLSLMLGDPRAPVMLAMQGLGFLVGLMGPLQLYAAAFFAIPAIRLLLNQFRNRDIEVRNAARQAAIDLLDKAESAPRSSPVATLGDKVAAARGLSDGRRGMELLGPRLVRDEEIIFDSGRESGRQMEEVERDDWDQRLAQRQRKQQREESWDRGQGRW
;
A
#
# COMPACT_ATOMS: atom_id res chain seq x y z
N MET A 1 -10.34 0.63 -2.08
CA MET A 1 -10.97 1.96 -2.20
C MET A 1 -9.97 3.12 -2.20
N ALA A 2 -8.77 2.95 -1.63
CA ALA A 2 -7.83 4.02 -1.30
C ALA A 2 -7.37 4.99 -2.42
N PRO A 3 -7.37 4.67 -3.74
CA PRO A 3 -7.11 5.70 -4.75
C PRO A 3 -8.36 6.39 -5.30
N PHE A 4 -9.57 6.01 -4.86
CA PHE A 4 -10.84 6.55 -5.34
C PHE A 4 -11.65 7.26 -4.24
N LEU A 5 -11.12 7.29 -3.02
CA LEU A 5 -11.75 7.91 -1.86
C LEU A 5 -10.67 8.65 -1.07
N ASP A 6 -10.37 9.86 -1.56
CA ASP A 6 -9.43 10.78 -0.94
C ASP A 6 -10.22 12.00 -0.47
N PRO A 7 -10.55 12.10 0.83
CA PRO A 7 -11.25 13.26 1.32
C PRO A 7 -10.36 14.50 1.14
N PRO A 8 -10.92 15.65 0.77
CA PRO A 8 -10.18 16.90 0.89
C PRO A 8 -9.90 17.21 2.37
N LEU A 9 -9.13 18.27 2.63
CA LEU A 9 -9.01 18.77 3.99
C LEU A 9 -10.40 19.20 4.49
N PRO A 10 -10.79 18.81 5.70
CA PRO A 10 -12.11 19.17 6.22
C PRO A 10 -12.20 20.67 6.51
N ALA A 11 -13.42 21.20 6.44
CA ALA A 11 -13.71 22.58 6.80
C ALA A 11 -13.29 22.86 8.25
N VAL A 12 -12.82 24.08 8.50
CA VAL A 12 -12.43 24.51 9.86
C VAL A 12 -13.63 24.47 10.77
N ILE A 13 -13.51 23.82 11.94
CA ILE A 13 -14.56 23.82 12.96
C ILE A 13 -14.83 25.27 13.38
N PRO A 14 -16.06 25.77 13.27
CA PRO A 14 -16.39 27.14 13.64
C PRO A 14 -16.19 27.35 15.13
N ARG A 15 -15.73 28.56 15.50
CA ARG A 15 -15.72 29.00 16.90
C ARG A 15 -17.17 29.28 17.33
N THR A 16 -17.44 29.07 18.62
CA THR A 16 -18.71 28.75 19.31
C THR A 16 -19.95 29.65 19.11
N TYR A 17 -20.12 30.36 17.99
CA TYR A 17 -21.23 31.30 17.77
C TYR A 17 -21.85 31.25 16.36
N SER A 18 -21.68 30.16 15.61
CA SER A 18 -22.47 29.93 14.40
C SER A 18 -23.67 29.03 14.73
N ASN A 19 -24.88 29.54 14.49
CA ASN A 19 -26.10 28.72 14.53
C ASN A 19 -26.19 27.76 13.31
N GLU A 20 -25.22 27.86 12.40
CA GLU A 20 -25.10 27.01 11.23
C GLU A 20 -24.56 25.64 11.62
N GLN A 21 -25.21 24.60 11.10
CA GLN A 21 -24.81 23.23 11.29
C GLN A 21 -23.43 23.02 10.66
N TYR A 22 -22.46 22.57 11.45
CA TYR A 22 -21.12 22.31 10.94
C TYR A 22 -21.14 21.12 9.98
N VAL A 23 -20.73 21.38 8.74
CA VAL A 23 -20.58 20.39 7.68
C VAL A 23 -19.09 20.30 7.34
N PRO A 24 -18.40 19.21 7.72
CA PRO A 24 -16.96 19.05 7.43
C PRO A 24 -16.64 19.06 5.94
N TYR A 25 -17.57 18.56 5.12
CA TYR A 25 -17.44 18.44 3.67
C TYR A 25 -18.70 18.99 2.99
N PRO A 26 -18.75 20.31 2.69
CA PRO A 26 -19.87 20.91 1.98
C PRO A 26 -20.05 20.35 0.57
N ASP A 27 -18.94 19.95 -0.07
CA ASP A 27 -18.92 19.23 -1.33
C ASP A 27 -18.46 17.79 -1.10
N GLU A 28 -19.36 16.83 -1.31
CA GLU A 28 -19.10 15.39 -1.22
C GLU A 28 -18.78 14.76 -2.60
N SER A 29 -18.48 15.58 -3.63
CA SER A 29 -18.18 15.12 -4.99
C SER A 29 -16.99 14.15 -5.08
N PHE A 30 -16.05 14.21 -4.14
CA PHE A 30 -14.91 13.30 -4.04
C PHE A 30 -15.30 11.83 -3.83
N VAL A 31 -16.54 11.55 -3.41
CA VAL A 31 -17.07 10.19 -3.22
C VAL A 31 -17.57 9.58 -4.54
N LEU A 32 -17.92 10.39 -5.54
CA LEU A 32 -18.53 9.94 -6.80
C LEU A 32 -17.70 8.89 -7.55
N PRO A 33 -16.36 9.05 -7.72
CA PRO A 33 -15.55 8.04 -8.39
C PRO A 33 -15.59 6.69 -7.67
N ALA A 34 -15.63 6.69 -6.34
CA ALA A 34 -15.78 5.46 -5.55
C ALA A 34 -17.14 4.81 -5.76
N LEU A 35 -18.23 5.58 -5.77
CA LEU A 35 -19.59 5.05 -6.03
C LEU A 35 -19.67 4.36 -7.38
N ILE A 36 -19.19 5.02 -8.44
CA ILE A 36 -19.24 4.48 -9.80
C ILE A 36 -18.38 3.22 -9.90
N LYS A 37 -17.15 3.25 -9.35
CA LYS A 37 -16.21 2.15 -9.51
C LYS A 37 -16.54 0.91 -8.68
N PHE A 38 -17.08 1.10 -7.47
CA PHE A 38 -17.37 0.02 -6.53
C PHE A 38 -18.86 -0.32 -6.44
N GLY A 39 -19.70 0.21 -7.34
CA GLY A 39 -21.14 -0.04 -7.35
C GLY A 39 -21.82 0.43 -6.07
N GLY A 40 -21.40 1.58 -5.55
CA GLY A 40 -21.98 2.19 -4.37
C GLY A 40 -23.26 2.95 -4.68
N GLU A 41 -24.18 2.98 -3.72
CA GLU A 41 -25.49 3.61 -3.82
C GLU A 41 -25.68 4.61 -2.67
N PRO A 42 -26.23 5.80 -2.94
CA PRO A 42 -26.62 6.73 -1.90
C PRO A 42 -27.97 6.33 -1.30
N GLU A 43 -28.05 6.29 0.03
CA GLU A 43 -29.29 6.17 0.79
C GLU A 43 -29.52 7.41 1.65
N VAL A 44 -30.77 7.72 1.93
CA VAL A 44 -31.13 8.85 2.80
C VAL A 44 -31.75 8.28 4.06
N ASP A 45 -31.25 8.71 5.22
CA ASP A 45 -31.82 8.31 6.50
C ASP A 45 -33.05 9.14 6.90
N ASP A 46 -33.68 8.75 8.02
CA ASP A 46 -34.86 9.41 8.57
C ASP A 46 -34.63 10.89 8.96
N GLN A 47 -33.37 11.35 8.97
CA GLN A 47 -32.96 12.73 9.27
C GLN A 47 -32.58 13.51 8.00
N GLY A 48 -32.74 12.92 6.80
CA GLY A 48 -32.39 13.55 5.53
C GLY A 48 -30.89 13.53 5.22
N ARG A 49 -30.09 12.75 5.96
CA ARG A 49 -28.64 12.65 5.74
C ARG A 49 -28.34 11.58 4.70
N ILE A 50 -27.37 11.86 3.83
CA ILE A 50 -26.94 10.93 2.79
C ILE A 50 -25.90 9.97 3.39
N LEU A 51 -26.16 8.67 3.25
CA LEU A 51 -25.32 7.56 3.67
C LEU A 51 -24.95 6.75 2.43
N TYR A 52 -23.66 6.55 2.19
CA TYR A 52 -23.18 5.81 1.03
C TYR A 52 -23.00 4.33 1.39
N ARG A 53 -23.69 3.45 0.68
CA ARG A 53 -23.60 2.00 0.82
C ARG A 53 -22.83 1.39 -0.33
N PHE A 54 -22.04 0.36 -0.05
CA PHE A 54 -21.29 -0.39 -1.05
C PHE A 54 -21.56 -1.90 -0.92
N PRO A 55 -22.63 -2.42 -1.54
CA PRO A 55 -23.08 -3.80 -1.34
C PRO A 55 -22.08 -4.84 -1.86
N ALA A 56 -21.32 -4.50 -2.91
CA ALA A 56 -20.34 -5.40 -3.51
C ALA A 56 -18.98 -5.44 -2.78
N LEU A 57 -18.75 -4.59 -1.78
CA LEU A 57 -17.47 -4.55 -1.08
C LEU A 57 -17.37 -5.67 -0.05
N GLN A 58 -16.38 -6.51 -0.27
CA GLN A 58 -15.95 -7.50 0.70
C GLN A 58 -14.95 -6.86 1.66
N LYS A 59 -15.14 -7.07 2.96
CA LYS A 59 -14.12 -6.72 3.96
C LYS A 59 -13.16 -7.89 4.04
N THR A 60 -11.97 -7.73 3.48
CA THR A 60 -10.86 -8.66 3.64
C THR A 60 -10.05 -8.22 4.86
N GLY A 61 -9.78 -9.13 5.81
CA GLY A 61 -8.81 -8.87 6.87
C GLY A 61 -9.37 -8.44 8.23
N VAL A 62 -10.45 -9.07 8.73
CA VAL A 62 -10.64 -9.08 10.19
C VAL A 62 -9.77 -10.20 10.75
N GLN A 63 -8.48 -9.92 10.97
CA GLN A 63 -7.78 -10.67 12.01
C GLN A 63 -8.68 -10.58 13.24
N GLN A 64 -9.07 -11.72 13.78
CA GLN A 64 -9.56 -11.79 15.15
C GLN A 64 -8.37 -11.52 16.08
N ARG A 65 -7.74 -10.34 15.97
CA ARG A 65 -6.90 -9.80 17.02
C ARG A 65 -7.84 -9.62 18.19
N GLN A 66 -7.65 -10.48 19.18
CA GLN A 66 -8.18 -10.25 20.52
C GLN A 66 -7.98 -8.77 20.84
N PRO A 67 -9.02 -8.07 21.32
CA PRO A 67 -8.92 -6.65 21.61
C PRO A 67 -7.89 -6.47 22.72
N SER A 68 -6.64 -6.21 22.34
CA SER A 68 -5.61 -5.70 23.23
C SER A 68 -6.07 -4.33 23.66
N ARG A 69 -6.64 -4.29 24.87
CA ARG A 69 -7.04 -3.10 25.59
C ARG A 69 -5.84 -2.17 25.77
N SER A 70 -5.61 -1.26 24.82
CA SER A 70 -4.99 0.06 25.03
C SER A 70 -4.56 0.72 23.72
N SER A 71 -5.44 1.52 23.10
CA SER A 71 -5.14 2.85 22.56
C SER A 71 -6.36 3.36 21.80
N SER A 72 -6.75 4.59 22.07
CA SER A 72 -8.00 5.29 21.75
C SER A 72 -8.28 5.62 20.27
N ALA A 73 -7.76 4.87 19.30
CA ALA A 73 -8.10 5.08 17.89
C ALA A 73 -9.15 4.06 17.48
N ILE A 74 -10.41 4.51 17.39
CA ILE A 74 -11.54 3.66 16.98
C ILE A 74 -11.49 3.38 15.47
N TRP A 75 -10.64 4.11 14.75
CA TRP A 75 -10.49 4.08 13.31
C TRP A 75 -9.05 3.70 12.93
N ASP A 76 -8.86 2.47 12.43
CA ASP A 76 -7.62 2.05 11.78
C ASP A 76 -7.77 2.25 10.27
N VAL A 77 -7.24 3.36 9.76
CA VAL A 77 -7.23 3.66 8.32
C VAL A 77 -5.81 3.48 7.80
N PRO A 78 -5.57 2.58 6.84
CA PRO A 78 -4.24 2.40 6.27
C PRO A 78 -3.83 3.66 5.50
N LEU A 79 -2.72 4.28 5.93
CA LEU A 79 -2.08 5.39 5.23
C LEU A 79 -1.30 4.86 4.01
N GLU A 80 -1.22 5.67 2.94
CA GLU A 80 -0.38 5.33 1.78
C GLU A 80 1.10 5.33 2.19
N GLN A 81 1.84 4.31 1.77
CA GLN A 81 3.28 4.25 1.99
C GLN A 81 4.02 5.13 0.99
N SER A 82 5.07 5.82 1.44
CA SER A 82 5.96 6.59 0.59
C SER A 82 6.82 5.69 -0.31
N TRP A 83 7.15 6.16 -1.50
CA TRP A 83 8.10 5.50 -2.39
C TRP A 83 9.51 5.61 -1.83
N GLU A 84 10.07 4.48 -1.43
CA GLU A 84 11.47 4.36 -1.04
C GLU A 84 12.38 4.30 -2.28
N LEU A 85 13.64 4.74 -2.14
CA LEU A 85 14.61 4.66 -3.23
C LEU A 85 14.95 3.21 -3.57
N THR A 86 15.16 2.40 -2.54
CA THR A 86 15.61 1.01 -2.60
C THR A 86 15.11 0.25 -1.37
N ALA A 87 14.85 -1.05 -1.54
CA ALA A 87 14.54 -1.97 -0.46
C ALA A 87 15.81 -2.62 0.15
N ALA A 88 17.00 -2.13 -0.22
CA ALA A 88 18.28 -2.66 0.23
C ALA A 88 18.57 -2.25 1.67
N ASP A 89 19.26 -3.12 2.41
CA ASP A 89 19.69 -2.85 3.77
C ASP A 89 20.71 -1.68 3.83
N ALA A 90 20.78 -1.00 4.97
CA ALA A 90 21.69 0.13 5.18
C ALA A 90 23.16 -0.22 4.88
N GLY A 91 23.60 -1.44 5.21
CA GLY A 91 24.95 -1.91 4.91
C GLY A 91 25.21 -2.07 3.41
N GLN A 92 24.22 -2.55 2.66
CA GLN A 92 24.31 -2.69 1.20
C GLN A 92 24.38 -1.33 0.53
N VAL A 93 23.55 -0.38 0.96
CA VAL A 93 23.56 1.00 0.45
C VAL A 93 24.91 1.66 0.73
N ALA A 94 25.43 1.53 1.95
CA ALA A 94 26.75 2.07 2.31
C ALA A 94 27.87 1.48 1.44
N GLY A 95 27.85 0.17 1.20
CA GLY A 95 28.81 -0.51 0.34
C GLY A 95 28.78 -0.02 -1.11
N ILE A 96 27.58 0.15 -1.68
CA ILE A 96 27.39 0.68 -3.05
C ILE A 96 27.91 2.12 -3.15
N ILE A 97 27.61 2.97 -2.16
CA ILE A 97 28.10 4.35 -2.11
C ILE A 97 29.63 4.37 -2.04
N LEU A 98 30.22 3.60 -1.14
CA LEU A 98 31.67 3.52 -0.97
C LEU A 98 32.36 3.07 -2.27
N LEU A 99 31.87 1.98 -2.88
CA LEU A 99 32.39 1.47 -4.14
C LEU A 99 32.27 2.51 -5.26
N GLY A 100 31.13 3.20 -5.33
CA GLY A 100 30.91 4.29 -6.28
C GLY A 100 31.89 5.43 -6.10
N LEU A 101 32.17 5.85 -4.86
CA LEU A 101 33.12 6.93 -4.56
C LEU A 101 34.55 6.54 -4.91
N VAL A 102 34.96 5.31 -4.61
CA VAL A 102 36.27 4.77 -5.01
C VAL A 102 36.40 4.77 -6.54
N ASN A 103 35.37 4.32 -7.25
CA ASN A 103 35.36 4.34 -8.71
C ASN A 103 35.46 5.77 -9.26
N LEU A 104 34.62 6.69 -8.78
CA LEU A 104 34.62 8.09 -9.21
C LEU A 104 35.97 8.76 -8.96
N PHE A 105 36.57 8.52 -7.79
CA PHE A 105 37.92 9.00 -7.47
C PHE A 105 38.96 8.42 -8.42
N GLY A 106 38.93 7.10 -8.67
CA GLY A 106 39.85 6.44 -9.59
C GLY A 106 39.78 7.01 -11.01
N VAL A 107 38.57 7.21 -11.53
CA VAL A 107 38.36 7.82 -12.85
C VAL A 107 38.85 9.27 -12.88
N GLY A 108 38.57 10.05 -11.85
CA GLY A 108 39.05 11.44 -11.74
C GLY A 108 40.57 11.54 -11.67
N TRP A 109 41.21 10.70 -10.84
CA TRP A 109 42.66 10.62 -10.71
C TRP A 109 43.32 10.19 -12.02
N LEU A 110 42.77 9.15 -12.67
CA LEU A 110 43.26 8.69 -13.97
C LEU A 110 43.11 9.77 -15.05
N SER A 111 42.00 10.52 -15.03
CA SER A 111 41.78 11.64 -15.94
C SER A 111 42.79 12.77 -15.74
N LEU A 112 43.20 13.05 -14.50
CA LEU A 112 44.26 14.03 -14.21
C LEU A 112 45.61 13.53 -14.75
N MET A 113 45.94 12.25 -14.57
CA MET A 113 47.20 11.67 -15.08
C MET A 113 47.27 11.64 -16.61
N LEU A 114 46.16 11.31 -17.28
CA LEU A 114 46.08 11.31 -18.75
C LEU A 114 45.94 12.72 -19.36
N GLY A 115 45.73 13.75 -18.53
CA GLY A 115 45.68 15.15 -18.96
C GLY A 115 47.05 15.73 -19.37
N ASP A 116 48.16 15.12 -18.94
CA ASP A 116 49.50 15.47 -19.44
C ASP A 116 49.63 14.96 -20.89
N PRO A 117 49.92 15.81 -21.89
CA PRO A 117 50.09 15.40 -23.30
C PRO A 117 51.13 14.30 -23.52
N ARG A 118 52.08 14.12 -22.59
CA ARG A 118 53.12 13.08 -22.66
C ARG A 118 52.59 11.69 -22.32
N ALA A 119 51.61 11.60 -21.43
CA ALA A 119 51.03 10.33 -21.00
C ALA A 119 50.39 9.54 -22.16
N PRO A 120 49.44 10.08 -22.94
CA PRO A 120 48.80 9.32 -24.02
C PRO A 120 49.80 8.91 -25.11
N VAL A 121 50.82 9.73 -25.38
CA VAL A 121 51.91 9.39 -26.32
C VAL A 121 52.71 8.20 -25.81
N MET A 122 53.12 8.21 -24.53
CA MET A 122 53.88 7.10 -23.94
C MET A 122 53.06 5.80 -23.88
N LEU A 123 51.78 5.88 -23.52
CA LEU A 123 50.86 4.74 -23.55
C LEU A 123 50.70 4.19 -24.97
N ALA A 124 50.57 5.06 -25.98
CA ALA A 124 50.48 4.63 -27.38
C ALA A 124 51.75 3.91 -27.84
N MET A 125 52.94 4.42 -27.49
CA MET A 125 54.22 3.78 -27.81
C MET A 125 54.38 2.40 -27.15
N GLN A 126 53.74 2.17 -26.02
CA GLN A 126 53.72 0.86 -25.32
C GLN A 126 52.58 -0.06 -25.79
N GLY A 127 51.80 0.33 -26.81
CA GLY A 127 50.66 -0.45 -27.33
C GLY A 127 49.38 -0.32 -26.49
N LEU A 128 49.35 0.57 -25.50
CA LEU A 128 48.23 0.78 -24.57
C LEU A 128 47.39 2.02 -24.88
N GLY A 129 47.53 2.59 -26.09
CA GLY A 129 46.82 3.81 -26.49
C GLY A 129 45.28 3.71 -26.45
N PHE A 130 44.73 2.48 -26.54
CA PHE A 130 43.29 2.25 -26.44
C PHE A 130 42.68 2.65 -25.09
N LEU A 131 43.48 2.65 -24.01
CA LEU A 131 43.02 3.05 -22.66
C LEU A 131 42.57 4.51 -22.62
N VAL A 132 43.18 5.38 -23.42
CA VAL A 132 42.78 6.79 -23.55
C VAL A 132 41.37 6.88 -24.16
N GLY A 133 41.06 6.02 -25.13
CA GLY A 133 39.73 5.94 -25.74
C GLY A 133 38.64 5.45 -24.79
N LEU A 134 38.99 4.68 -23.76
CA LEU A 134 38.04 4.20 -22.74
C LEU A 134 37.65 5.27 -21.72
N MET A 135 38.40 6.37 -21.62
CA MET A 135 38.13 7.41 -20.62
C MET A 135 36.73 8.01 -20.73
N GLY A 136 36.26 8.31 -21.95
CA GLY A 136 34.92 8.87 -22.17
C GLY A 136 33.80 7.97 -21.65
N PRO A 137 33.71 6.70 -22.11
CA PRO A 137 32.76 5.73 -21.57
C PRO A 137 32.88 5.53 -20.06
N LEU A 138 34.09 5.52 -19.51
CA LEU A 138 34.34 5.31 -18.08
C LEU A 138 33.84 6.49 -17.23
N GLN A 139 34.06 7.72 -17.68
CA GLN A 139 33.53 8.94 -17.07
C GLN A 139 32.01 8.98 -17.13
N LEU A 140 31.43 8.63 -18.29
CA LEU A 140 29.97 8.54 -18.45
C LEU A 140 29.37 7.53 -17.48
N TYR A 141 29.98 6.34 -17.35
CA TYR A 141 29.56 5.33 -16.41
C TYR A 141 29.64 5.82 -14.96
N ALA A 142 30.77 6.39 -14.56
CA ALA A 142 30.96 6.91 -13.20
C ALA A 142 29.94 8.01 -12.87
N ALA A 143 29.66 8.91 -13.82
CA ALA A 143 28.64 9.93 -13.65
C ALA A 143 27.23 9.33 -13.58
N ALA A 144 26.88 8.42 -14.49
CA ALA A 144 25.57 7.78 -14.56
C ALA A 144 25.24 6.97 -13.29
N PHE A 145 26.26 6.33 -12.69
CA PHE A 145 26.13 5.57 -11.44
C PHE A 145 25.52 6.41 -10.30
N PHE A 146 25.84 7.71 -10.23
CA PHE A 146 25.25 8.62 -9.25
C PHE A 146 24.06 9.40 -9.80
N ALA A 147 24.09 9.79 -11.07
CA ALA A 147 23.05 10.60 -11.68
C ALA A 147 21.70 9.87 -11.74
N ILE A 148 21.68 8.59 -12.11
CA ILE A 148 20.43 7.82 -12.23
C ILE A 148 19.73 7.68 -10.86
N PRO A 149 20.40 7.24 -9.78
CA PRO A 149 19.79 7.22 -8.44
C PRO A 149 19.36 8.60 -7.95
N ALA A 150 20.14 9.66 -8.22
CA ALA A 150 19.80 11.02 -7.80
C ALA A 150 18.53 11.54 -8.51
N ILE A 151 18.39 11.28 -9.81
CA ILE A 151 17.18 11.62 -10.55
C ILE A 151 15.99 10.83 -10.01
N ARG A 152 16.16 9.51 -9.78
CA ARG A 152 15.11 8.67 -9.18
C ARG A 152 14.69 9.18 -7.80
N LEU A 153 15.65 9.57 -6.97
CA LEU A 153 15.38 10.19 -5.67
C LEU A 153 14.51 11.43 -5.83
N LEU A 154 14.89 12.35 -6.73
CA LEU A 154 14.14 13.58 -6.95
C LEU A 154 12.70 13.30 -7.42
N LEU A 155 12.53 12.38 -8.36
CA LEU A 155 11.20 11.98 -8.84
C LEU A 155 10.35 11.32 -7.73
N ASN A 156 10.97 10.46 -6.92
CA ASN A 156 10.29 9.85 -5.77
C ASN A 156 9.89 10.89 -4.72
N GLN A 157 10.74 11.89 -4.46
CA GLN A 157 10.43 12.98 -3.52
C GLN A 157 9.20 13.77 -3.99
N PHE A 158 9.10 14.07 -5.29
CA PHE A 158 7.90 14.73 -5.83
C PHE A 158 6.65 13.88 -5.64
N ARG A 159 6.71 12.57 -5.91
CA ARG A 159 5.58 11.65 -5.69
C ARG A 159 5.20 11.52 -4.21
N ASN A 160 6.20 11.51 -3.34
CA ASN A 160 5.99 11.38 -1.89
C ASN A 160 5.29 12.61 -1.32
N ARG A 161 5.50 13.80 -1.87
CA ARG A 161 4.75 15.00 -1.47
C ARG A 161 3.24 14.86 -1.72
N ASP A 162 2.86 14.32 -2.87
CA ASP A 162 1.44 14.09 -3.16
C ASP A 162 0.83 13.06 -2.21
N ILE A 163 1.60 12.03 -1.85
CA ILE A 163 1.22 11.02 -0.85
C ILE A 163 1.08 11.66 0.52
N GLU A 164 2.01 12.53 0.93
CA GLU A 164 1.97 13.25 2.20
C GLU A 164 0.72 14.13 2.31
N VAL A 165 0.36 14.85 1.24
CA VAL A 165 -0.86 15.67 1.20
C VAL A 165 -2.12 14.81 1.39
N ARG A 166 -2.23 13.68 0.67
CA ARG A 166 -3.37 12.76 0.81
C ARG A 166 -3.42 12.14 2.20
N ASN A 167 -2.28 11.70 2.73
CA ASN A 167 -2.20 11.13 4.08
C ASN A 167 -2.55 12.17 5.15
N ALA A 168 -2.13 13.42 4.99
CA ALA A 168 -2.51 14.51 5.90
C ALA A 168 -4.03 14.73 5.91
N ALA A 169 -4.68 14.68 4.74
CA ALA A 169 -6.13 14.80 4.66
C ALA A 169 -6.85 13.60 5.30
N ARG A 170 -6.35 12.37 5.10
CA ARG A 170 -6.87 11.16 5.77
C ARG A 170 -6.72 11.26 7.30
N GLN A 171 -5.57 11.69 7.78
CA GLN A 171 -5.34 11.87 9.22
C GLN A 171 -6.27 12.94 9.80
N ALA A 172 -6.46 14.07 9.11
CA ALA A 172 -7.39 15.10 9.54
C ALA A 172 -8.84 14.58 9.61
N ALA A 173 -9.25 13.72 8.67
CA ALA A 173 -10.57 13.09 8.69
C ALA A 173 -10.73 12.13 9.88
N ILE A 174 -9.71 11.32 10.19
CA ILE A 174 -9.69 10.43 11.35
C ILE A 174 -9.78 11.22 12.65
N ASP A 175 -8.95 12.27 12.79
CA ASP A 175 -8.95 13.13 13.97
C ASP A 175 -10.33 13.78 14.20
N LEU A 176 -11.07 14.09 13.12
CA LEU A 176 -12.45 14.58 13.23
C LEU A 176 -13.43 13.50 13.69
N LEU A 177 -13.29 12.27 13.23
CA LEU A 177 -14.13 11.14 13.66
C LEU A 177 -13.90 10.83 15.14
N ASP A 178 -12.65 10.79 15.59
CA ASP A 178 -12.30 10.59 17.00
C ASP A 178 -12.85 11.72 17.89
N LYS A 179 -12.75 12.97 17.42
CA LYS A 179 -13.37 14.12 18.10
C LYS A 179 -14.89 14.02 18.11
N ALA A 180 -15.52 13.60 17.02
CA ALA A 180 -16.97 13.47 16.92
C ALA A 180 -17.52 12.38 17.87
N GLU A 181 -16.79 11.27 18.02
CA GLU A 181 -17.18 10.17 18.91
C GLU A 181 -17.03 10.51 20.39
N SER A 182 -16.04 11.34 20.74
CA SER A 182 -15.80 11.79 22.11
C SER A 182 -16.48 13.12 22.48
N ALA A 183 -17.03 13.84 21.51
CA ALA A 183 -17.61 15.17 21.73
C ALA A 183 -18.94 15.12 22.48
N PRO A 184 -19.22 16.12 23.37
CA PRO A 184 -20.55 16.33 23.91
C PRO A 184 -21.58 16.57 22.79
N ARG A 185 -22.84 16.16 22.99
CA ARG A 185 -23.94 16.35 22.02
C ARG A 185 -24.18 17.81 21.61
N SER A 186 -23.73 18.77 22.42
CA SER A 186 -23.79 20.20 22.13
C SER A 186 -22.70 20.69 21.18
N SER A 187 -21.73 19.84 20.84
CA SER A 187 -20.62 20.18 19.96
C SER A 187 -21.05 20.19 18.48
N PRO A 188 -20.53 21.12 17.67
CA PRO A 188 -20.79 21.14 16.22
C PRO A 188 -20.41 19.83 15.50
N VAL A 189 -19.45 19.07 16.04
CA VAL A 189 -19.02 17.77 15.45
C VAL A 189 -19.90 16.59 15.87
N ALA A 190 -20.84 16.74 16.80
CA ALA A 190 -21.70 15.64 17.27
C ALA A 190 -22.58 15.06 16.14
N THR A 191 -22.99 15.90 15.19
CA THR A 191 -23.76 15.51 14.01
C THR A 191 -23.05 14.46 13.16
N LEU A 192 -21.71 14.51 13.11
CA LEU A 192 -20.87 13.53 12.42
C LEU A 192 -20.89 12.18 13.15
N GLY A 193 -20.82 12.20 14.49
CA GLY A 193 -20.97 11.01 15.32
C GLY A 193 -22.32 10.32 15.11
N ASP A 194 -23.41 11.09 15.02
CA ASP A 194 -24.74 10.56 14.74
C ASP A 194 -24.85 9.98 13.31
N LYS A 195 -24.17 10.58 12.31
CA LYS A 195 -24.11 10.07 10.92
C LYS A 195 -23.38 8.72 10.88
N VAL A 196 -22.28 8.60 11.62
CA VAL A 196 -21.52 7.36 11.78
C VAL A 196 -22.36 6.28 12.49
N ALA A 197 -23.08 6.64 13.55
CA ALA A 197 -23.96 5.72 14.26
C ALA A 197 -25.11 5.21 13.38
N ALA A 198 -25.70 6.08 12.56
CA ALA A 198 -26.72 5.70 11.57
C ALA A 198 -26.15 4.76 10.49
N ALA A 199 -24.94 5.04 9.99
CA ALA A 199 -24.26 4.16 9.04
C ALA A 199 -23.97 2.76 9.63
N ARG A 200 -23.53 2.69 10.90
CA ARG A 200 -23.36 1.42 11.62
C ARG A 200 -24.70 0.66 11.71
N GLY A 201 -25.79 1.36 12.04
CA GLY A 201 -27.13 0.78 12.10
C GLY A 201 -27.64 0.21 10.76
N LEU A 202 -27.31 0.84 9.63
CA LEU A 202 -27.61 0.31 8.29
C LEU A 202 -26.81 -0.96 7.97
N SER A 203 -25.54 -1.02 8.41
CA SER A 203 -24.69 -2.19 8.15
C SER A 203 -25.05 -3.44 8.96
N ASP A 204 -25.68 -3.29 10.13
CA ASP A 204 -26.04 -4.39 11.03
C ASP A 204 -27.36 -5.11 10.64
N GLY A 205 -28.01 -4.72 9.54
CA GLY A 205 -28.96 -5.58 8.83
C GLY A 205 -30.12 -6.16 9.66
N ARG A 206 -30.84 -5.35 10.45
CA ARG A 206 -32.07 -5.78 11.15
C ARG A 206 -33.37 -5.42 10.42
N ARG A 207 -33.30 -4.87 9.21
CA ARG A 207 -34.47 -4.52 8.37
C ARG A 207 -34.50 -5.43 7.13
N GLY A 208 -35.32 -6.48 7.18
CA GLY A 208 -35.70 -7.26 6.00
C GLY A 208 -34.81 -8.48 5.71
N MET A 209 -35.37 -9.45 4.99
CA MET A 209 -34.95 -10.86 4.89
C MET A 209 -33.65 -11.13 4.09
N GLU A 210 -32.84 -10.12 3.76
CA GLU A 210 -31.54 -10.30 3.11
C GLU A 210 -30.42 -10.08 4.13
N LEU A 211 -29.46 -11.01 4.18
CA LEU A 211 -28.22 -10.88 4.95
C LEU A 211 -27.40 -9.69 4.39
N LEU A 212 -27.75 -8.48 4.82
CA LEU A 212 -27.19 -7.18 4.40
C LEU A 212 -25.91 -6.80 5.15
N GLY A 213 -25.33 -7.74 5.91
CA GLY A 213 -24.09 -7.53 6.64
C GLY A 213 -22.87 -7.50 5.69
N PRO A 214 -21.75 -6.89 6.10
CA PRO A 214 -20.52 -6.94 5.32
C PRO A 214 -20.18 -8.40 5.05
N ARG A 215 -19.93 -8.76 3.78
CA ARG A 215 -19.41 -10.08 3.45
C ARG A 215 -17.97 -10.15 3.97
N LEU A 216 -17.83 -10.73 5.17
CA LEU A 216 -16.53 -10.98 5.80
C LEU A 216 -15.89 -12.16 5.10
N VAL A 217 -14.77 -11.90 4.42
CA VAL A 217 -13.92 -12.95 3.87
C VAL A 217 -13.05 -13.45 5.02
N ARG A 218 -13.17 -14.73 5.35
CA ARG A 218 -12.40 -15.35 6.44
C ARG A 218 -10.96 -15.57 6.00
N ASP A 219 -10.05 -15.73 6.95
CA ASP A 219 -8.63 -15.96 6.66
C ASP A 219 -8.42 -17.21 5.79
N GLU A 220 -9.27 -18.24 5.94
CA GLU A 220 -9.21 -19.44 5.10
C GLU A 220 -9.62 -19.21 3.63
N GLU A 221 -10.29 -18.09 3.34
CA GLU A 221 -10.75 -17.72 2.00
C GLU A 221 -9.79 -16.76 1.28
N ILE A 222 -8.73 -16.29 1.96
CA ILE A 222 -7.73 -15.37 1.40
C ILE A 222 -6.61 -16.19 0.75
N ILE A 223 -6.63 -16.28 -0.58
CA ILE A 223 -5.59 -16.97 -1.36
C ILE A 223 -4.35 -16.08 -1.56
N PHE A 224 -4.53 -14.76 -1.63
CA PHE A 224 -3.46 -13.79 -1.81
C PHE A 224 -3.66 -12.57 -0.91
N ASP A 225 -2.62 -12.23 -0.16
CA ASP A 225 -2.50 -11.06 0.71
C ASP A 225 -1.71 -9.95 0.01
N SER A 226 -2.33 -8.79 -0.15
CA SER A 226 -1.72 -7.59 -0.73
C SER A 226 -0.55 -7.01 0.09
N GLY A 227 -0.44 -7.34 1.37
CA GLY A 227 0.64 -6.89 2.25
C GLY A 227 1.90 -7.76 2.20
N ARG A 228 1.85 -8.89 1.50
CA ARG A 228 2.98 -9.83 1.36
C ARG A 228 3.54 -9.79 -0.06
N GLU A 229 4.82 -10.15 -0.20
CA GLU A 229 5.46 -10.27 -1.51
C GLU A 229 4.77 -11.36 -2.33
N SER A 230 4.31 -11.03 -3.54
CA SER A 230 3.51 -11.94 -4.38
C SER A 230 4.25 -13.22 -4.76
N GLY A 231 5.57 -13.15 -4.98
CA GLY A 231 6.39 -14.31 -5.36
C GLY A 231 6.40 -15.40 -4.30
N ARG A 232 6.56 -15.03 -3.02
CA ARG A 232 6.58 -16.00 -1.91
C ARG A 232 5.22 -16.66 -1.70
N GLN A 233 4.15 -15.89 -1.87
CA GLN A 233 2.79 -16.40 -1.73
C GLN A 233 2.45 -17.40 -2.83
N MET A 234 2.89 -17.14 -4.05
CA MET A 234 2.65 -18.03 -5.19
C MET A 234 3.36 -19.37 -5.00
N GLU A 235 4.58 -19.35 -4.46
CA GLU A 235 5.33 -20.57 -4.15
C GLU A 235 4.67 -21.38 -3.02
N GLU A 236 4.12 -20.72 -2.00
CA GLU A 236 3.39 -21.35 -0.89
C GLU A 236 2.10 -22.03 -1.39
N VAL A 237 1.31 -21.34 -2.21
CA VAL A 237 0.09 -21.89 -2.84
C VAL A 237 0.40 -23.08 -3.75
N GLU A 238 1.48 -23.02 -4.53
CA GLU A 238 1.88 -24.11 -5.43
C GLU A 238 2.32 -25.36 -4.65
N ARG A 239 3.06 -25.18 -3.55
CA ARG A 239 3.43 -26.30 -2.65
C ARG A 239 2.19 -26.95 -2.04
N ASP A 240 1.25 -26.16 -1.54
CA ASP A 240 0.03 -26.67 -0.91
C ASP A 240 -0.86 -27.43 -1.92
N ASP A 241 -1.02 -26.91 -3.15
CA ASP A 241 -1.74 -27.62 -4.22
C ASP A 241 -1.05 -28.95 -4.58
N TRP A 242 0.30 -28.95 -4.62
CA TRP A 242 1.06 -30.16 -4.90
C TRP A 242 0.86 -31.24 -3.82
N ASP A 243 0.91 -30.86 -2.54
CA ASP A 243 0.67 -31.76 -1.41
C ASP A 243 -0.77 -32.31 -1.40
N GLN A 244 -1.76 -31.48 -1.73
CA GLN A 244 -3.15 -31.94 -1.86
C GLN A 244 -3.30 -32.99 -2.97
N ARG A 245 -2.67 -32.77 -4.13
CA ARG A 245 -2.69 -33.73 -5.25
C ARG A 245 -2.00 -35.05 -4.89
N LEU A 246 -0.93 -35.01 -4.10
CA LEU A 246 -0.29 -36.23 -3.58
C LEU A 246 -1.21 -37.00 -2.64
N ALA A 247 -1.83 -36.31 -1.68
CA ALA A 247 -2.76 -36.93 -0.73
C ALA A 247 -3.97 -37.56 -1.45
N GLN A 248 -4.51 -36.91 -2.48
CA GLN A 248 -5.59 -37.47 -3.29
C GLN A 248 -5.17 -38.74 -4.04
N ARG A 249 -3.96 -38.76 -4.62
CA ARG A 249 -3.43 -39.95 -5.31
C ARG A 249 -3.23 -41.12 -4.35
N GLN A 250 -2.67 -40.88 -3.18
CA GLN A 250 -2.52 -41.91 -2.14
C GLN A 250 -3.89 -42.45 -1.68
N ARG A 251 -4.88 -41.59 -1.48
CA ARG A 251 -6.26 -42.02 -1.14
C ARG A 251 -6.91 -42.84 -2.23
N LYS A 252 -6.67 -42.51 -3.51
CA LYS A 252 -7.16 -43.32 -4.65
C LYS A 252 -6.52 -44.71 -4.65
N GLN A 253 -5.20 -44.79 -4.51
CA GLN A 253 -4.48 -46.07 -4.46
C GLN A 253 -4.96 -46.93 -3.29
N GLN A 254 -5.11 -46.37 -2.09
CA GLN A 254 -5.65 -47.11 -0.93
C GLN A 254 -7.09 -47.58 -1.14
N ARG A 255 -7.91 -46.83 -1.89
CA ARG A 255 -9.26 -47.26 -2.28
C ARG A 255 -9.22 -48.42 -3.26
N GLU A 256 -8.35 -48.36 -4.26
CA GLU A 256 -8.17 -49.44 -5.25
C GLU A 256 -7.67 -50.73 -4.55
N GLU A 257 -6.68 -50.61 -3.68
CA GLU A 257 -6.15 -51.75 -2.89
C GLU A 257 -7.14 -52.34 -1.87
N SER A 258 -8.13 -51.56 -1.41
CA SER A 258 -9.19 -52.08 -0.52
C SER A 258 -10.33 -52.73 -1.30
N TRP A 259 -10.62 -52.23 -2.51
CA TRP A 259 -11.55 -52.87 -3.45
C TRP A 259 -11.07 -54.25 -3.91
N ASP A 260 -9.78 -54.38 -4.24
CA ASP A 260 -9.20 -55.67 -4.68
C ASP A 260 -9.15 -56.71 -3.56
N ARG A 261 -8.95 -56.28 -2.29
CA ARG A 261 -9.01 -57.18 -1.13
C ARG A 261 -10.43 -57.62 -0.76
N GLY A 262 -11.46 -56.87 -1.18
CA GLY A 262 -12.87 -57.18 -0.92
C GLY A 262 -13.47 -58.21 -1.89
N GLN A 263 -12.94 -58.33 -3.11
CA GLN A 263 -13.45 -59.29 -4.12
C GLN A 263 -12.88 -60.72 -3.97
N GLY A 264 -11.93 -60.94 -3.07
CA GLY A 264 -11.32 -62.26 -2.80
C GLY A 264 -12.04 -63.12 -1.75
N ARG A 265 -13.25 -62.76 -1.29
CA ARG A 265 -14.03 -63.56 -0.33
C ARG A 265 -15.45 -63.82 -0.85
N TRP A 266 -15.59 -64.76 -1.78
CA TRP A 266 -16.80 -65.55 -2.02
C TRP A 266 -16.38 -66.96 -2.40
#